data_AF-A0A840ENZ0-F1
#
_entry.id   AF-A0A840ENZ0-F1
#
_cell.length_a   1.000
_cell.length_b   1.000
_cell.length_c   1.000
_cell.angle_alpha   90.00
_cell.angle_beta   90.00
_cell.angle_gamma   90.00
#
_symmetry.space_group_name_H-M   'P 1'
#
loop_
_entity.id
_entity.type
_entity.pdbx_description
1 polymer ?
#
loop_
_entity_poly.entity_id
_entity_poly.type
_entity_poly.pdbx_seq_one_letter_code
_entity_poly.pdbx_strand_id
1 'polypeptide(L)'
;MKKIFYLTNILLLSSFIFACAPTNINYQNEYDTSKKTWESFKKSTGNSYQYTVSNSSWTGITQQTTITVKKGKVIQREFKQSHPQSSLKEIDNIAWIEKGKEINTHKNGTEAITLDEVYKKVKNNWLIKRENAKVYFETKNNGIISTCGYVEPNCADDCFKGIRITNIKALTAS
;
A
#
# COMPACT_ATOMS: atom_id res chain seq x y z
N MET A 1 6.53 13.30 72.02
CA MET A 1 7.49 12.18 71.99
C MET A 1 7.69 11.75 70.55
N LYS A 2 8.95 11.67 70.10
CA LYS A 2 9.39 11.15 68.80
C LYS A 2 8.87 9.72 68.58
N LYS A 3 8.50 9.37 67.33
CA LYS A 3 9.13 8.26 66.60
C LYS A 3 9.17 8.58 65.09
N ILE A 4 10.37 8.42 64.55
CA ILE A 4 10.80 8.55 63.16
C ILE A 4 10.89 7.12 62.57
N PHE A 5 11.06 7.04 61.25
CA PHE A 5 11.62 5.94 60.42
C PHE A 5 10.58 5.02 59.72
N TYR A 6 10.68 4.61 58.44
CA TYR A 6 11.22 5.04 57.11
C TYR A 6 10.71 3.99 56.09
N LEU A 7 10.86 4.26 54.77
CA LEU A 7 11.00 3.27 53.65
C LEU A 7 9.70 2.52 53.25
N THR A 8 9.32 2.35 51.98
CA THR A 8 10.05 2.16 50.72
C THR A 8 9.22 2.59 49.48
N ASN A 9 9.93 3.12 48.47
CA ASN A 9 9.48 3.33 47.09
C ASN A 9 8.90 2.05 46.45
N ILE A 10 7.76 2.15 45.75
CA ILE A 10 7.40 1.22 44.66
C ILE A 10 6.95 2.05 43.46
N LEU A 11 7.92 2.41 42.62
CA LEU A 11 7.69 2.95 41.28
C LEU A 11 7.58 1.75 40.32
N LEU A 12 6.37 1.22 40.14
CA LEU A 12 6.12 0.20 39.11
C LEU A 12 6.02 0.90 37.75
N LEU A 13 7.19 1.13 37.15
CA LEU A 13 7.30 1.46 35.73
C LEU A 13 6.90 0.20 34.95
N SER A 14 5.61 0.07 34.60
CA SER A 14 5.14 -0.95 33.66
C SER A 14 5.59 -0.56 32.26
N SER A 15 6.88 -0.77 31.98
CA SER A 15 7.42 -0.77 30.63
C SER A 15 6.82 -1.98 29.90
N PHE A 16 5.63 -1.81 29.32
CA PHE A 16 5.15 -2.70 28.28
C PHE A 16 6.08 -2.52 27.08
N ILE A 17 7.19 -3.24 27.11
CA ILE A 17 8.01 -3.47 25.94
C ILE A 17 7.15 -4.34 25.03
N PHE A 18 6.34 -3.71 24.17
CA PHE A 18 5.89 -4.35 22.94
C PHE A 18 7.14 -4.55 22.08
N ALA A 19 7.93 -5.57 22.41
CA ALA A 19 8.91 -6.10 21.49
C ALA A 19 8.11 -6.64 20.32
N CYS A 20 8.02 -5.83 19.25
CA CYS A 20 7.51 -6.29 17.97
C CYS A 20 8.42 -7.45 17.57
N ALA A 21 7.93 -8.69 17.69
CA ALA A 21 8.66 -9.84 17.20
C ALA A 21 9.12 -9.54 15.76
N PRO A 22 10.39 -9.80 15.41
CA PRO A 22 10.85 -9.54 14.05
C PRO A 22 9.98 -10.37 13.10
N THR A 23 9.08 -9.68 12.39
CA THR A 23 8.28 -10.28 11.33
C THR A 23 9.25 -10.72 10.25
N ASN A 24 9.50 -12.02 10.16
CA ASN A 24 10.35 -12.62 9.15
C ASN A 24 9.63 -12.56 7.80
N ILE A 25 9.84 -11.47 7.05
CA ILE A 25 9.26 -11.28 5.71
C ILE A 25 10.30 -11.59 4.63
N ASN A 26 9.82 -11.95 3.44
CA ASN A 26 10.67 -11.97 2.25
C ASN A 26 11.08 -10.54 1.88
N TYR A 27 12.27 -10.38 1.30
CA TYR A 27 12.78 -9.08 0.83
C TYR A 27 12.90 -8.00 1.93
N GLN A 28 13.27 -8.38 3.16
CA GLN A 28 13.33 -7.46 4.31
C GLN A 28 14.25 -6.25 4.04
N ASN A 29 15.43 -6.45 3.45
CA ASN A 29 16.39 -5.38 3.20
C ASN A 29 15.88 -4.39 2.14
N GLU A 30 15.29 -4.90 1.06
CA GLU A 30 14.71 -4.12 -0.02
C GLU A 30 13.46 -3.37 0.46
N TYR A 31 12.64 -4.00 1.30
CA TYR A 31 11.52 -3.35 1.98
C TYR A 31 11.97 -2.17 2.83
N ASP A 32 12.98 -2.37 3.70
CA ASP A 32 13.46 -1.32 4.59
C ASP A 32 14.08 -0.15 3.82
N THR A 33 14.82 -0.46 2.75
CA THR A 33 15.36 0.56 1.83
C THR A 33 14.23 1.34 1.17
N SER A 34 13.24 0.64 0.63
CA SER A 34 12.10 1.28 -0.03
C SER A 34 11.28 2.14 0.94
N LYS A 35 11.09 1.67 2.16
CA LYS A 35 10.35 2.40 3.20
C LYS A 35 11.04 3.70 3.57
N LYS A 36 12.37 3.72 3.72
CA LYS A 36 13.15 4.95 3.95
C LYS A 36 13.01 5.93 2.79
N THR A 37 13.02 5.43 1.56
CA THR A 37 12.79 6.25 0.36
C THR A 37 11.38 6.85 0.36
N TRP A 38 10.36 6.05 0.68
CA TRP A 38 8.99 6.53 0.86
C TRP A 38 8.89 7.60 1.94
N GLU A 39 9.48 7.40 3.12
CA GLU A 39 9.47 8.38 4.21
C GLU A 39 10.10 9.71 3.81
N SER A 40 11.18 9.67 3.03
CA SER A 40 11.86 10.85 2.50
C SER A 40 10.97 11.61 1.48
N PHE A 41 10.38 10.88 0.52
CA PHE A 41 9.44 11.44 -0.45
C PHE A 41 8.18 12.02 0.21
N LYS A 42 7.63 11.31 1.21
CA LYS A 42 6.51 11.76 2.02
C LYS A 42 6.82 13.10 2.69
N LYS A 43 8.02 13.24 3.27
CA LYS A 43 8.46 14.49 3.90
C LYS A 43 8.60 15.62 2.87
N SER A 44 9.25 15.37 1.73
CA SER A 44 9.50 16.40 0.71
C SER A 44 8.23 16.91 0.02
N THR A 45 7.18 16.08 -0.03
CA THR A 45 5.90 16.42 -0.67
C THR A 45 4.83 16.91 0.31
N GLY A 46 5.15 17.08 1.60
CA GLY A 46 4.15 17.38 2.63
C GLY A 46 3.03 16.32 2.66
N ASN A 47 3.40 15.05 2.43
CA ASN A 47 2.50 13.90 2.32
C ASN A 47 1.37 14.11 1.29
N SER A 48 1.69 14.75 0.17
CA SER A 48 0.75 15.07 -0.91
C SER A 48 1.25 14.55 -2.25
N TYR A 49 0.55 13.56 -2.80
CA TYR A 49 0.99 12.80 -3.96
C TYR A 49 -0.20 12.14 -4.66
N GLN A 50 0.05 11.65 -5.86
CA GLN A 50 -0.85 10.76 -6.58
C GLN A 50 -0.09 9.49 -6.92
N TYR A 51 -0.75 8.33 -6.84
CA TYR A 51 -0.20 7.08 -7.33
C TYR A 51 -1.24 6.30 -8.13
N THR A 52 -0.77 5.51 -9.09
CA THR A 52 -1.61 4.72 -9.99
C THR A 52 -1.31 3.25 -9.80
N VAL A 53 -2.35 2.46 -9.57
CA VAL A 53 -2.31 1.00 -9.54
C VAL A 53 -2.86 0.46 -10.86
N SER A 54 -2.17 -0.51 -11.45
CA SER A 54 -2.60 -1.15 -12.70
C SER A 54 -2.73 -2.65 -12.51
N ASN A 55 -3.89 -3.19 -12.88
CA ASN A 55 -4.15 -4.62 -12.93
C ASN A 55 -4.50 -5.00 -14.37
N SER A 56 -4.06 -6.17 -14.81
CA SER A 56 -4.40 -6.72 -16.12
C SER A 56 -4.88 -8.15 -15.92
N SER A 57 -5.93 -8.52 -16.64
CA SER A 57 -6.46 -9.89 -16.69
C SER A 57 -5.83 -10.66 -17.84
N TRP A 58 -5.77 -11.99 -17.72
CA TRP A 58 -5.43 -12.90 -18.81
C TRP A 58 -6.26 -12.67 -20.08
N THR A 59 -7.51 -12.19 -19.92
CA THR A 59 -8.41 -11.83 -21.04
C THR A 59 -8.01 -10.56 -21.78
N GLY A 60 -6.97 -9.85 -21.34
CA GLY A 60 -6.48 -8.60 -21.92
C GLY A 60 -7.12 -7.33 -21.36
N ILE A 61 -8.14 -7.45 -20.50
CA ILE A 61 -8.74 -6.28 -19.82
C ILE A 61 -7.70 -5.65 -18.91
N THR A 62 -7.52 -4.33 -19.01
CA THR A 62 -6.64 -3.56 -18.13
C THR A 62 -7.45 -2.56 -17.33
N GLN A 63 -7.19 -2.53 -16.02
CA GLN A 63 -7.81 -1.62 -15.07
C GLN A 63 -6.74 -0.75 -14.42
N GLN A 64 -6.99 0.55 -14.37
CA GLN A 64 -6.15 1.51 -13.67
C GLN A 64 -6.96 2.22 -12.59
N THR A 65 -6.37 2.37 -11.41
CA THR A 65 -6.93 3.15 -10.32
C THR A 65 -5.90 4.15 -9.84
N THR A 66 -6.23 5.44 -9.97
CA THR A 66 -5.37 6.53 -9.56
C THR A 66 -5.91 7.14 -8.27
N ILE A 67 -5.08 7.17 -7.24
CA ILE A 67 -5.44 7.62 -5.90
C ILE A 67 -4.67 8.90 -5.60
N THR A 68 -5.40 9.95 -5.23
CA THR A 68 -4.84 11.26 -4.91
C THR A 68 -4.91 11.48 -3.41
N VAL A 69 -3.75 11.73 -2.80
CA VAL A 69 -3.58 11.97 -1.37
C VAL A 69 -3.11 13.39 -1.17
N LYS A 70 -3.78 14.15 -0.30
CA LYS A 70 -3.38 15.51 0.08
C LYS A 70 -3.24 15.59 1.59
N LYS A 71 -2.06 16.01 2.05
CA LYS A 71 -1.70 16.11 3.48
C LYS A 71 -2.04 14.82 4.25
N GLY A 72 -1.74 13.67 3.65
CA GLY A 72 -1.98 12.35 4.24
C GLY A 72 -3.42 11.84 4.23
N LYS A 73 -4.34 12.53 3.56
CA LYS A 73 -5.74 12.08 3.40
C LYS A 73 -6.02 11.79 1.94
N VAL A 74 -6.67 10.65 1.66
CA VAL A 74 -7.18 10.38 0.31
C VAL A 74 -8.31 11.36 0.02
N ILE A 75 -8.22 12.08 -1.10
CA ILE A 75 -9.20 13.10 -1.52
C ILE A 75 -9.90 12.76 -2.83
N GLN A 76 -9.33 11.85 -3.63
CA GLN A 76 -9.89 11.40 -4.90
C GLN A 76 -9.42 9.99 -5.23
N ARG A 77 -10.34 9.18 -5.78
CA ARG A 77 -10.04 7.92 -6.47
C ARG A 77 -10.61 7.99 -7.88
N GLU A 78 -9.81 7.73 -8.88
CA GLU A 78 -10.20 7.71 -10.29
C GLU A 78 -9.95 6.31 -10.86
N PHE A 79 -10.92 5.78 -11.60
CA PHE A 79 -10.82 4.47 -12.22
C PHE A 79 -10.98 4.57 -13.73
N LYS A 80 -10.23 3.74 -14.46
CA LYS A 80 -10.34 3.53 -15.90
C LYS A 80 -10.20 2.06 -16.22
N GLN A 81 -11.04 1.54 -17.09
CA GLN A 81 -10.91 0.20 -17.66
C GLN A 81 -10.86 0.28 -19.18
N SER A 82 -9.95 -0.49 -19.77
CA SER A 82 -9.81 -0.66 -21.22
C SER A 82 -9.87 -2.14 -21.58
N HIS A 83 -10.51 -2.45 -22.71
CA HIS A 83 -10.62 -3.80 -23.25
C HIS A 83 -9.63 -4.00 -24.42
N PRO A 84 -9.15 -5.23 -24.66
CA PRO A 84 -8.38 -5.53 -25.86
C PRO A 84 -9.25 -5.29 -27.09
N GLN A 85 -8.65 -4.71 -28.12
CA GLN A 85 -9.37 -4.20 -29.28
C GLN A 85 -9.82 -5.36 -30.20
N SER A 86 -10.99 -5.95 -29.94
CA SER A 86 -11.65 -6.89 -30.85
C SER A 86 -12.88 -6.24 -31.48
N SER A 87 -12.74 -5.73 -32.71
CA SER A 87 -13.74 -5.57 -33.81
C SER A 87 -15.18 -5.06 -33.55
N LEU A 88 -15.59 -4.79 -32.32
CA LEU A 88 -16.87 -4.22 -31.93
C LEU A 88 -16.56 -2.83 -31.38
N LYS A 89 -16.77 -1.82 -32.24
CA LYS A 89 -16.89 -0.43 -31.81
C LYS A 89 -17.93 -0.43 -30.67
N GLU A 90 -17.62 0.18 -29.52
CA GLU A 90 -18.50 0.36 -28.34
C GLU A 90 -18.50 -0.72 -27.24
N ILE A 91 -17.34 -1.21 -26.80
CA ILE A 91 -17.25 -1.54 -25.36
C ILE A 91 -16.83 -0.25 -24.65
N ASP A 92 -17.79 0.39 -24.00
CA ASP A 92 -17.59 1.63 -23.25
C ASP A 92 -16.42 1.48 -22.27
N ASN A 93 -15.42 2.35 -22.40
CA ASN A 93 -14.40 2.50 -21.38
C ASN A 93 -15.11 2.90 -20.08
N ILE A 94 -15.17 2.00 -19.10
CA ILE A 94 -15.74 2.32 -17.80
C ILE A 94 -14.77 3.26 -17.08
N ALA A 95 -15.23 4.47 -16.80
CA ALA A 95 -14.47 5.45 -16.05
C ALA A 95 -15.36 6.19 -15.05
N TRP A 96 -14.84 6.40 -13.85
CA TRP A 96 -15.50 7.21 -12.83
C TRP A 96 -14.47 7.88 -11.92
N ILE A 97 -14.94 8.90 -11.19
CA ILE A 97 -14.15 9.62 -10.19
C ILE A 97 -14.98 9.70 -8.91
N GLU A 98 -14.38 9.28 -7.80
CA GLU A 98 -14.93 9.43 -6.45
C GLU A 98 -14.20 10.56 -5.71
N LYS A 99 -14.95 11.40 -4.99
CA LYS A 99 -14.41 12.44 -4.11
C LYS A 99 -15.18 12.48 -2.78
N GLY A 100 -14.54 13.01 -1.74
CA GLY A 100 -15.20 13.24 -0.45
C GLY A 100 -15.84 11.98 0.13
N LYS A 101 -17.16 11.99 0.34
CA LYS A 101 -17.91 10.87 0.92
C LYS A 101 -18.11 9.68 -0.03
N GLU A 102 -17.84 9.85 -1.32
CA GLU A 102 -18.01 8.81 -2.33
C GLU A 102 -16.79 7.88 -2.43
N ILE A 103 -15.69 8.22 -1.75
CA ILE A 103 -14.47 7.41 -1.78
C ILE A 103 -14.77 5.98 -1.32
N ASN A 104 -14.36 5.00 -2.13
CA ASN A 104 -14.59 3.56 -1.94
C ASN A 104 -16.05 3.10 -2.03
N THR A 105 -16.95 3.86 -2.67
CA THR A 105 -18.34 3.43 -2.89
C THR A 105 -18.48 2.46 -4.06
N HIS A 106 -17.72 2.66 -5.15
CA HIS A 106 -17.64 1.73 -6.28
C HIS A 106 -16.83 0.49 -5.91
N LYS A 107 -17.32 -0.68 -6.32
CA LYS A 107 -16.70 -1.98 -5.99
C LYS A 107 -15.50 -2.33 -6.88
N ASN A 108 -15.44 -1.79 -8.09
CA ASN A 108 -14.32 -1.99 -9.00
C ASN A 108 -13.12 -1.10 -8.64
N GLY A 109 -11.97 -1.43 -9.23
CA GLY A 109 -10.71 -0.73 -8.98
C GLY A 109 -10.08 -1.04 -7.63
N THR A 110 -8.89 -0.50 -7.41
CA THR A 110 -8.14 -0.69 -6.17
C THR A 110 -8.72 0.15 -5.05
N GLU A 111 -8.81 -0.39 -3.83
CA GLU A 111 -9.20 0.35 -2.63
C GLU A 111 -8.37 1.65 -2.47
N ALA A 112 -9.02 2.78 -2.21
CA ALA A 112 -8.38 4.06 -1.95
C ALA A 112 -7.77 4.07 -0.55
N ILE A 113 -6.49 3.71 -0.47
CA ILE A 113 -5.67 3.79 0.73
C ILE A 113 -4.45 4.70 0.49
N THR A 114 -3.74 5.07 1.54
CA THR A 114 -2.49 5.82 1.45
C THR A 114 -1.30 4.88 1.22
N LEU A 115 -0.16 5.40 0.75
CA LEU A 115 1.07 4.60 0.69
C LEU A 115 1.52 4.14 2.10
N ASP A 116 1.24 4.88 3.17
CA ASP A 116 1.50 4.38 4.53
C ASP A 116 0.72 3.09 4.82
N GLU A 117 -0.55 3.01 4.39
CA GLU A 117 -1.37 1.81 4.52
C GLU A 117 -0.92 0.70 3.59
N VAL A 118 -0.47 1.03 2.37
CA VAL A 118 0.19 0.06 1.48
C VAL A 118 1.40 -0.56 2.18
N TYR A 119 2.34 0.24 2.72
CA TYR A 119 3.52 -0.27 3.42
C TYR A 119 3.18 -1.09 4.68
N LYS A 120 2.04 -0.82 5.34
CA LYS A 120 1.50 -1.67 6.42
C LYS A 120 1.03 -3.02 5.87
N LYS A 121 0.25 -3.04 4.76
CA LYS A 121 -0.22 -4.28 4.12
C LYS A 121 0.94 -5.13 3.57
N VAL A 122 2.00 -4.48 3.07
CA VAL A 122 3.24 -5.15 2.62
C VAL A 122 3.84 -6.00 3.74
N LYS A 123 4.06 -5.41 4.92
CA LYS A 123 4.68 -6.08 6.07
C LYS A 123 3.77 -7.12 6.71
N ASN A 124 2.48 -6.80 6.85
CA ASN A 124 1.53 -7.60 7.64
C ASN A 124 0.76 -8.62 6.80
N ASN A 125 0.92 -8.63 5.49
CA ASN A 125 0.22 -9.56 4.62
C ASN A 125 1.11 -10.01 3.47
N TRP A 126 1.48 -9.11 2.55
CA TRP A 126 1.99 -9.54 1.25
C TRP A 126 3.39 -10.17 1.26
N LEU A 127 4.29 -9.75 2.15
CA LEU A 127 5.65 -10.28 2.23
C LEU A 127 5.86 -11.34 3.33
N ILE A 128 4.81 -11.68 4.09
CA ILE A 128 4.90 -12.77 5.06
C ILE A 128 5.36 -14.06 4.36
N LYS A 129 6.30 -14.77 4.99
CA LYS A 129 6.76 -16.07 4.52
C LYS A 129 5.61 -17.07 4.49
N ARG A 130 5.43 -17.69 3.33
CA ARG A 130 4.41 -18.72 3.07
C ARG A 130 5.09 -19.89 2.41
N GLU A 131 4.68 -21.09 2.78
CA GLU A 131 5.14 -22.29 2.10
C GLU A 131 4.64 -22.29 0.66
N ASN A 132 5.53 -22.59 -0.30
CA ASN A 132 5.22 -22.80 -1.72
C ASN A 132 4.58 -21.61 -2.47
N ALA A 133 4.50 -20.42 -1.86
CA ALA A 133 4.03 -19.21 -2.54
C ALA A 133 5.20 -18.49 -3.22
N LYS A 134 4.99 -18.02 -4.45
CA LYS A 134 5.95 -17.16 -5.14
C LYS A 134 5.71 -15.71 -4.74
N VAL A 135 6.67 -15.11 -4.05
CA VAL A 135 6.59 -13.73 -3.56
C VAL A 135 7.32 -12.79 -4.53
N TYR A 136 6.79 -11.59 -4.71
CA TYR A 136 7.30 -10.56 -5.62
C TYR A 136 7.50 -9.26 -4.85
N PHE A 137 8.65 -8.64 -5.01
CA PHE A 137 8.93 -7.30 -4.50
C PHE A 137 9.82 -6.53 -5.49
N GLU A 138 9.38 -5.34 -5.90
CA GLU A 138 10.11 -4.45 -6.81
C GLU A 138 9.90 -2.99 -6.40
N THR A 139 10.90 -2.15 -6.68
CA THR A 139 10.93 -0.74 -6.25
C THR A 139 11.22 0.22 -7.41
N LYS A 140 10.55 0.02 -8.55
CA LYS A 140 10.80 0.77 -9.80
C LYS A 140 10.19 2.18 -9.83
N ASN A 141 9.54 2.64 -8.76
CA ASN A 141 9.08 4.03 -8.63
C ASN A 141 10.12 4.87 -7.88
N ASN A 142 11.31 5.06 -8.47
CA ASN A 142 12.42 5.79 -7.84
C ASN A 142 12.80 5.25 -6.44
N GLY A 143 12.81 3.92 -6.28
CA GLY A 143 13.07 3.26 -5.00
C GLY A 143 11.85 3.08 -4.10
N ILE A 144 10.69 3.65 -4.44
CA ILE A 144 9.40 3.33 -3.82
C ILE A 144 8.80 2.10 -4.50
N ILE A 145 8.00 1.32 -3.76
CA ILE A 145 7.37 0.07 -4.24
C ILE A 145 6.69 0.28 -5.61
N SER A 146 6.98 -0.62 -6.56
CA SER A 146 6.26 -0.76 -7.83
C SER A 146 5.48 -2.06 -7.92
N THR A 147 5.99 -3.16 -7.37
CA THR A 147 5.28 -4.43 -7.28
C THR A 147 5.48 -5.00 -5.89
N CYS A 148 4.42 -5.42 -5.21
CA CYS A 148 4.52 -6.20 -3.99
C CYS A 148 3.34 -7.15 -3.88
N GLY A 149 3.59 -8.44 -3.70
CA GLY A 149 2.52 -9.43 -3.61
C GLY A 149 3.03 -10.85 -3.67
N TYR A 150 2.11 -11.78 -3.78
CA TYR A 150 2.41 -13.20 -3.94
C TYR A 150 1.40 -13.89 -4.84
N VAL A 151 1.79 -15.06 -5.34
CA VAL A 151 0.93 -16.01 -6.03
C VAL A 151 1.00 -17.32 -5.23
N GLU A 152 -0.17 -17.84 -4.88
CA GLU A 152 -0.30 -19.15 -4.22
C GLU A 152 0.03 -20.29 -5.19
N PRO A 153 0.51 -21.44 -4.68
CA PRO A 153 0.75 -22.61 -5.52
C PRO A 153 -0.53 -23.04 -6.25
N ASN A 154 -0.38 -23.61 -7.44
CA ASN A 154 -1.49 -24.10 -8.28
C ASN A 154 -2.51 -23.03 -8.70
N CYS A 155 -2.13 -21.74 -8.66
CA CYS A 155 -2.90 -20.69 -9.30
C CYS A 155 -2.92 -20.89 -10.83
N ALA A 156 -4.10 -20.79 -11.43
CA ALA A 156 -4.29 -20.75 -12.88
C ALA A 156 -4.14 -19.30 -13.38
N ASP A 157 -5.26 -18.58 -13.51
CA ASP A 157 -5.29 -17.22 -14.06
C ASP A 157 -5.62 -16.17 -12.99
N ASP A 158 -5.05 -14.96 -13.15
CA ASP A 158 -5.37 -13.74 -12.38
C ASP A 158 -5.23 -13.82 -10.84
N CYS A 159 -4.46 -14.75 -10.27
CA CYS A 159 -4.36 -14.92 -8.80
C CYS A 159 -3.25 -14.12 -8.09
N PHE A 160 -2.68 -13.08 -8.71
CA PHE A 160 -1.73 -12.21 -8.02
C PHE A 160 -2.42 -11.44 -6.88
N LYS A 161 -2.02 -11.72 -5.63
CA LYS A 161 -2.50 -11.03 -4.43
C LYS A 161 -1.48 -9.98 -4.01
N GLY A 162 -1.77 -8.71 -4.28
CA GLY A 162 -0.85 -7.63 -3.96
C GLY A 162 -1.20 -6.30 -4.63
N ILE A 163 -0.17 -5.52 -4.91
CA ILE A 163 -0.28 -4.22 -5.57
C ILE A 163 0.77 -4.07 -6.67
N ARG A 164 0.38 -3.41 -7.76
CA ARG A 164 1.24 -3.01 -8.88
C ARG A 164 1.10 -1.51 -9.11
N ILE A 165 1.99 -0.73 -8.53
CA ILE A 165 2.03 0.73 -8.65
C ILE A 165 2.87 1.07 -9.88
N THR A 166 2.23 1.62 -10.90
CA THR A 166 2.90 1.98 -12.16
C THR A 166 3.42 3.42 -12.18
N ASN A 167 2.91 4.28 -11.30
CA ASN A 167 3.35 5.66 -11.22
C ASN A 167 3.14 6.23 -9.81
N ILE A 168 4.07 7.08 -9.38
CA ILE A 168 3.97 7.92 -8.18
C ILE A 168 4.50 9.30 -8.53
N LYS A 169 3.70 10.34 -8.27
CA LYS A 169 4.10 11.73 -8.49
C LYS A 169 3.70 12.63 -7.32
N ALA A 170 4.52 13.62 -7.04
CA ALA A 170 4.20 14.67 -6.08
C ALA A 170 3.01 15.50 -6.58
N LEU A 171 2.15 15.96 -5.66
CA LEU A 171 1.24 17.06 -5.96
C LEU A 171 2.02 18.35 -5.66
N THR A 172 2.36 19.12 -6.69
CA THR A 172 2.98 20.43 -6.49
C THR A 172 2.02 21.30 -5.68
N ALA A 173 2.56 22.05 -4.71
CA ALA A 173 1.80 23.10 -4.06
C ALA A 173 1.37 24.09 -5.16
N SER A 174 0.07 24.30 -5.28
CA SER A 174 -0.52 25.40 -6.06
C SER A 174 -0.25 26.71 -5.35
#